data_AF-A0A922ZUZ7-F1
#
_entry.id   AF-A0A922ZUZ7-F1
#
_cell.length_a   1.000
_cell.length_b   1.000
_cell.length_c   1.000
_cell.angle_alpha   90.00
_cell.angle_beta   90.00
_cell.angle_gamma   90.00
#
_symmetry.space_group_name_H-M   'P 1'
#
loop_
_entity.id
_entity.type
_entity.pdbx_description
1 polymer ?
#
loop_
_entity_poly.entity_id
_entity_poly.type
_entity_poly.pdbx_seq_one_letter_code
_entity_poly.pdbx_strand_id
1 'polypeptide(L)'
;VISKREEIAIESREVLQKELDHAETGILITTIEMKKTNVPVPVQPAFNEVNQATQEKEKMIYQAKEDYNKAIPAAKGEAERTIRAAEGYAMDRINRAEGDANRFVALYEEYVKAKDVTKRRIYLEMLKELFPKLGQKYIIDSDQKNVLPFLNIGKESGVVK
;
A
#
# COMPACT_ATOMS: atom_id res chain seq x y z
N VAL A 1 -40.62 -4.48 -4.78
CA VAL A 1 -41.70 -4.44 -3.76
C VAL A 1 -42.60 -3.26 -4.10
N ILE A 2 -43.93 -3.44 -4.11
CA ILE A 2 -44.93 -2.51 -4.66
C ILE A 2 -44.73 -1.10 -4.10
N SER A 3 -44.02 -0.24 -4.83
CA SER A 3 -43.63 1.11 -4.42
C SER A 3 -44.78 2.11 -4.45
N LYS A 4 -45.95 1.71 -4.98
CA LYS A 4 -47.14 2.55 -5.12
C LYS A 4 -48.19 2.35 -4.01
N ARG A 5 -47.84 1.68 -2.92
CA ARG A 5 -48.81 1.42 -1.82
C ARG A 5 -49.27 2.71 -1.15
N GLU A 6 -48.35 3.65 -0.96
CA GLU A 6 -48.64 4.96 -0.37
C GLU A 6 -49.50 5.80 -1.31
N GLU A 7 -49.18 5.77 -2.61
CA GLU A 7 -49.96 6.44 -3.66
C GLU A 7 -51.41 5.90 -3.72
N ILE A 8 -51.59 4.58 -3.69
CA ILE A 8 -52.92 3.93 -3.69
C ILE A 8 -53.68 4.21 -2.38
N ALA A 9 -52.99 4.27 -1.24
CA ALA A 9 -53.62 4.56 0.04
C ALA A 9 -54.15 6.00 0.10
N ILE A 10 -53.42 6.96 -0.47
CA ILE A 10 -53.85 8.36 -0.59
C ILE A 10 -55.07 8.47 -1.50
N GLU A 11 -55.03 7.85 -2.69
CA GLU A 11 -56.13 7.88 -3.64
C GLU A 11 -57.40 7.23 -3.06
N SER A 12 -57.25 6.09 -2.37
CA SER A 12 -58.37 5.41 -1.72
C SER A 12 -58.98 6.24 -0.58
N ARG A 13 -58.15 7.01 0.14
CA ARG A 13 -58.61 7.91 1.22
C ARG A 13 -59.44 9.05 0.67
N GLU A 14 -59.01 9.65 -0.43
CA GLU A 14 -59.75 10.73 -1.08
C GLU A 14 -61.11 10.27 -1.60
N VAL A 15 -61.17 9.10 -2.24
CA VAL A 15 -62.43 8.53 -2.72
C VAL A 15 -63.37 8.21 -1.54
N LEU A 16 -62.88 7.55 -0.50
CA LEU A 16 -63.71 7.20 0.66
C LEU A 16 -64.16 8.42 1.47
N GLN A 17 -63.31 9.44 1.62
CA GLN A 17 -63.70 10.68 2.30
C GLN A 17 -64.81 11.38 1.52
N LYS A 18 -64.70 11.44 0.19
CA LYS A 18 -65.71 12.07 -0.68
C LYS A 18 -67.08 11.38 -0.56
N GLU A 19 -67.12 10.05 -0.49
CA GLU A 19 -68.37 9.30 -0.29
C GLU A 19 -68.96 9.50 1.11
N LEU A 20 -68.13 9.59 2.16
CA LEU A 20 -68.59 9.83 3.54
C LEU A 20 -69.09 11.27 3.76
N ASP A 21 -68.48 12.24 3.07
CA ASP A 21 -68.93 13.64 3.06
C ASP A 21 -70.26 13.77 2.31
N HIS A 22 -70.44 13.05 1.20
CA HIS A 22 -71.71 13.03 0.47
C HIS A 22 -72.85 12.39 1.28
N ALA A 23 -72.53 11.38 2.09
CA ALA A 23 -73.47 10.75 3.01
C ALA A 23 -73.69 11.52 4.32
N GLU A 24 -73.12 12.74 4.47
CA GLU A 24 -73.25 13.62 5.64
C GLU A 24 -72.96 12.94 6.99
N THR A 25 -72.03 11.97 6.99
CA THR A 25 -71.78 11.10 8.15
C THR A 25 -71.02 11.77 9.29
N GLY A 26 -70.34 12.90 9.01
CA GLY A 26 -69.50 13.61 9.99
C GLY A 26 -68.20 12.87 10.37
N ILE A 27 -67.83 11.82 9.62
CA ILE A 27 -66.64 10.99 9.90
C ILE A 27 -65.45 11.47 9.05
N LEU A 28 -64.32 11.74 9.71
CA LEU A 28 -63.06 12.09 9.06
C LEU A 28 -62.11 10.88 9.02
N ILE A 29 -61.67 10.49 7.82
CA ILE A 29 -60.67 9.44 7.64
C ILE A 29 -59.27 10.05 7.74
N THR A 30 -58.56 9.70 8.82
CA THR A 30 -57.18 10.17 9.05
C THR A 30 -56.14 9.37 8.27
N THR A 31 -56.18 8.03 8.35
CA THR A 31 -55.16 7.16 7.74
C THR A 31 -55.79 5.88 7.21
N ILE A 32 -55.40 5.46 6.00
CA ILE A 32 -55.73 4.15 5.43
C ILE A 32 -54.48 3.28 5.42
N GLU A 33 -54.51 2.21 6.21
CA GLU A 33 -53.46 1.19 6.19
C GLU A 33 -53.83 0.05 5.24
N MET A 34 -53.12 -0.05 4.12
CA MET A 34 -53.30 -1.15 3.18
C MET A 34 -52.74 -2.46 3.76
N LYS A 35 -53.59 -3.48 3.89
CA LYS A 35 -53.14 -4.80 4.34
C LYS A 35 -52.06 -5.34 3.40
N LYS A 36 -51.03 -5.95 4.00
CA LYS A 36 -49.89 -6.53 3.28
C LYS A 36 -50.38 -7.66 2.36
N THR A 37 -50.44 -7.39 1.05
CA THR A 37 -50.65 -8.45 0.07
C THR A 37 -49.43 -9.36 0.08
N ASN A 38 -49.63 -10.61 0.49
CA ASN A 38 -48.59 -11.63 0.39
C ASN A 38 -48.66 -12.26 -1.00
N VAL A 39 -47.51 -12.59 -1.57
CA VAL A 39 -47.44 -13.26 -2.87
C VAL A 39 -48.01 -14.68 -2.71
N PRO A 40 -48.86 -15.19 -3.64
CA PRO A 40 -49.36 -16.56 -3.56
C PRO A 40 -48.22 -17.58 -3.46
N VAL A 41 -48.34 -18.58 -2.59
CA VAL A 41 -47.31 -19.62 -2.35
C VAL A 41 -46.76 -20.24 -3.65
N PRO A 42 -47.57 -20.51 -4.70
CA PRO A 42 -47.05 -21.13 -5.93
C PRO A 42 -46.06 -20.26 -6.72
N VAL A 43 -46.09 -18.93 -6.59
CA VAL A 43 -45.29 -18.01 -7.43
C VAL A 43 -44.16 -17.32 -6.67
N GLN A 44 -44.05 -17.55 -5.35
CA GLN A 44 -42.94 -17.05 -4.54
C GLN A 44 -41.57 -17.55 -5.01
N PRO A 45 -41.36 -18.84 -5.38
CA PRO A 45 -40.04 -19.31 -5.81
C PRO A 45 -39.53 -18.58 -7.05
N ALA A 46 -40.37 -18.46 -8.09
CA ALA A 46 -40.01 -17.76 -9.33
C ALA A 46 -39.75 -16.26 -9.10
N PHE A 47 -40.52 -15.60 -8.24
CA PHE A 47 -40.29 -14.20 -7.90
C PHE A 47 -38.98 -14.00 -7.13
N ASN A 48 -38.67 -14.89 -6.19
CA ASN A 48 -37.42 -14.84 -5.44
C ASN A 48 -36.21 -15.08 -6.37
N GLU A 49 -36.32 -16.03 -7.30
CA GLU A 49 -35.27 -16.33 -8.28
C GLU A 49 -34.94 -15.13 -9.18
N VAL A 50 -35.96 -14.42 -9.71
CA VAL A 50 -35.73 -13.23 -10.53
C VAL A 50 -35.04 -12.12 -9.74
N ASN A 51 -35.42 -11.91 -8.48
CA ASN A 51 -34.78 -10.91 -7.62
C ASN A 51 -33.34 -11.30 -7.30
N GLN A 52 -33.09 -12.58 -7.00
CA GLN A 52 -31.75 -13.09 -6.74
C GLN A 52 -30.86 -12.94 -7.97
N ALA A 53 -31.33 -13.35 -9.15
CA ALA A 53 -30.60 -13.20 -10.40
C ALA A 53 -30.29 -11.73 -10.72
N THR A 54 -31.22 -10.81 -10.42
CA THR A 54 -31.00 -9.37 -10.60
C THR A 54 -29.92 -8.84 -9.66
N GLN A 55 -29.96 -9.23 -8.38
CA GLN A 55 -28.96 -8.86 -7.39
C GLN A 55 -27.57 -9.45 -7.72
N GLU A 56 -27.51 -10.70 -8.15
CA GLU A 56 -26.27 -11.35 -8.59
C GLU A 56 -25.68 -10.65 -9.80
N LYS A 57 -26.50 -10.28 -10.79
CA LYS A 57 -26.07 -9.50 -11.96
C LYS A 57 -25.47 -8.16 -11.52
N GLU A 58 -26.17 -7.42 -10.67
CA GLU A 58 -25.68 -6.13 -10.16
C GLU A 58 -24.39 -6.30 -9.38
N LYS A 59 -24.30 -7.29 -8.49
CA LYS A 59 -23.10 -7.61 -7.73
C LYS A 59 -21.92 -7.90 -8.65
N MET A 60 -22.12 -8.73 -9.67
CA MET A 60 -21.08 -9.07 -10.64
C MET A 60 -20.59 -7.83 -11.41
N ILE A 61 -21.51 -6.94 -11.82
CA ILE A 61 -21.14 -5.68 -12.47
C ILE A 61 -20.33 -4.78 -11.52
N TYR A 62 -20.72 -4.68 -10.25
CA TYR A 62 -20.00 -3.88 -9.26
C TYR A 62 -18.59 -4.44 -8.99
N GLN A 63 -18.47 -5.76 -8.84
CA GLN A 63 -17.18 -6.42 -8.66
C GLN A 63 -16.25 -6.20 -9.86
N ALA A 64 -16.75 -6.36 -11.09
CA ALA A 64 -15.96 -6.11 -12.29
C ALA A 64 -15.48 -4.64 -12.39
N LYS A 65 -16.34 -3.68 -11.99
CA LYS A 65 -15.96 -2.26 -11.93
C LYS A 65 -14.92 -2.00 -10.85
N GLU A 66 -15.04 -2.63 -9.68
CA GLU A 66 -14.06 -2.54 -8.60
C GLU A 66 -12.70 -3.05 -9.05
N ASP A 67 -12.66 -4.23 -9.67
CA ASP A 67 -11.43 -4.84 -10.19
C ASP A 67 -10.77 -3.94 -11.25
N TYR A 68 -11.55 -3.40 -12.18
CA TYR A 68 -11.08 -2.44 -13.18
C TYR A 68 -10.50 -1.18 -12.53
N ASN A 69 -11.24 -0.60 -11.58
CA ASN A 69 -10.84 0.61 -10.85
C ASN A 69 -9.64 0.39 -9.92
N LYS A 70 -9.30 -0.87 -9.61
CA LYS A 70 -8.12 -1.23 -8.83
C LYS A 70 -6.92 -1.52 -9.74
N ALA A 71 -7.11 -2.31 -10.79
CA ALA A 71 -6.03 -2.79 -11.65
C ALA A 71 -5.37 -1.66 -12.45
N ILE A 72 -6.16 -0.77 -13.06
CA ILE A 72 -5.60 0.29 -13.91
C ILE A 72 -4.81 1.32 -13.10
N PRO A 73 -5.32 1.88 -12.00
CA PRO A 73 -4.54 2.82 -11.21
C PRO A 73 -3.31 2.19 -10.56
N ALA A 74 -3.39 0.91 -10.14
CA ALA A 74 -2.25 0.20 -9.61
C ALA A 74 -1.13 0.05 -10.66
N ALA A 75 -1.46 -0.42 -11.86
CA ALA A 75 -0.50 -0.56 -12.95
C ALA A 75 0.12 0.78 -13.36
N LYS A 76 -0.70 1.85 -13.44
CA LYS A 76 -0.20 3.20 -13.72
C LYS A 76 0.75 3.70 -12.63
N GLY A 77 0.41 3.47 -11.36
CA GLY A 77 1.24 3.83 -10.21
C GLY A 77 2.58 3.07 -10.20
N GLU A 78 2.57 1.79 -10.56
CA GLU A 78 3.80 0.99 -10.67
C GLU A 78 4.70 1.47 -11.81
N ALA A 79 4.12 1.79 -12.97
CA ALA A 79 4.84 2.37 -14.09
C ALA A 79 5.49 3.72 -13.71
N GLU A 80 4.73 4.64 -13.12
CA GLU A 80 5.26 5.93 -12.67
C GLU A 80 6.33 5.76 -11.59
N ARG A 81 6.14 4.84 -10.64
CA ARG A 81 7.15 4.52 -9.62
C ARG A 81 8.46 4.05 -10.26
N THR A 82 8.37 3.20 -11.28
CA THR A 82 9.54 2.65 -11.96
C THR A 82 10.31 3.75 -12.70
N ILE A 83 9.61 4.63 -13.40
CA ILE A 83 10.20 5.78 -14.09
C ILE A 83 10.89 6.70 -13.09
N ARG A 84 10.20 7.11 -12.01
CA ARG A 84 10.78 8.00 -10.99
C ARG A 84 11.97 7.37 -10.27
N ALA A 85 11.95 6.06 -10.04
CA ALA A 85 13.09 5.35 -9.46
C ALA A 85 14.31 5.37 -10.39
N ALA A 86 14.10 5.20 -11.71
CA ALA A 86 15.16 5.28 -12.70
C ALA A 86 15.71 6.71 -12.83
N GLU A 87 14.85 7.72 -12.85
CA GLU A 87 15.25 9.14 -12.84
C GLU A 87 16.05 9.48 -11.58
N GLY A 88 15.56 9.05 -10.41
CA GLY A 88 16.26 9.23 -9.14
C GLY A 88 17.63 8.55 -9.12
N TYR A 89 17.74 7.34 -9.66
CA TYR A 89 19.02 6.64 -9.81
C TYR A 89 19.98 7.38 -10.73
N ALA A 90 19.50 7.89 -11.87
CA ALA A 90 20.31 8.65 -12.80
C ALA A 90 20.83 9.96 -12.14
N MET A 91 19.96 10.69 -11.46
CA MET A 91 20.35 11.90 -10.71
C MET A 91 21.34 11.60 -9.59
N ASP A 92 21.11 10.55 -8.80
CA ASP A 92 22.03 10.12 -7.75
C ASP A 92 23.41 9.74 -8.33
N ARG A 93 23.45 9.05 -9.47
CA ARG A 93 24.71 8.73 -10.16
C ARG A 93 25.47 9.96 -10.63
N ILE A 94 24.77 10.95 -11.20
CA ILE A 94 25.38 12.21 -11.65
C ILE A 94 25.91 12.99 -10.44
N ASN A 95 25.08 13.19 -9.42
CA ASN A 95 25.45 13.95 -8.23
C ASN A 95 26.63 13.33 -7.47
N ARG A 96 26.68 11.99 -7.37
CA ARG A 96 27.84 11.30 -6.79
C ARG A 96 29.09 11.52 -7.64
N ALA A 97 29.00 11.40 -8.95
CA ALA A 97 30.14 11.61 -9.84
C ALA A 97 30.66 13.05 -9.77
N GLU A 98 29.78 14.04 -9.74
CA GLU A 98 30.14 15.46 -9.55
C GLU A 98 30.75 15.70 -8.17
N GLY A 99 30.17 15.11 -7.11
CA GLY A 99 30.70 15.20 -5.75
C GLY A 99 32.12 14.62 -5.64
N ASP A 100 32.33 13.44 -6.23
CA ASP A 100 33.64 12.78 -6.26
C ASP A 100 34.67 13.59 -7.06
N ALA A 101 34.26 14.13 -8.22
CA ALA A 101 35.11 14.99 -9.04
C ALA A 101 35.51 16.27 -8.28
N ASN A 102 34.55 16.96 -7.66
CA ASN A 102 34.80 18.16 -6.86
C ASN A 102 35.70 17.86 -5.66
N ARG A 103 35.47 16.74 -4.97
CA ARG A 103 36.32 16.29 -3.86
C ARG A 103 37.75 16.02 -4.33
N PHE A 104 37.92 15.40 -5.50
CA PHE A 104 39.23 15.13 -6.07
C PHE A 104 39.96 16.43 -6.44
N VAL A 105 39.29 17.37 -7.10
CA VAL A 105 39.85 18.68 -7.47
C VAL A 105 40.30 19.44 -6.21
N ALA A 106 39.44 19.52 -5.19
CA ALA A 106 39.78 20.18 -3.93
C ALA A 106 41.00 19.53 -3.24
N LEU A 107 41.08 18.19 -3.25
CA LEU A 107 42.25 17.48 -2.71
C LEU A 107 43.51 17.74 -3.53
N TYR A 108 43.40 17.80 -4.86
CA TYR A 108 44.52 18.07 -5.75
C TYR A 108 45.08 19.48 -5.53
N GLU A 109 44.22 20.48 -5.39
CA GLU A 109 44.64 21.85 -5.09
C GLU A 109 45.45 21.94 -3.79
N GLU A 110 45.00 21.29 -2.72
CA GLU A 110 45.74 21.22 -1.45
C GLU A 110 47.02 20.40 -1.57
N TYR A 111 47.00 19.31 -2.33
CA TYR A 111 48.19 18.51 -2.61
C TYR A 111 49.27 19.32 -3.34
N VAL A 112 48.88 20.14 -4.32
CA VAL A 112 49.82 21.02 -5.06
C VAL A 112 50.46 22.03 -4.12
N LYS A 113 49.69 22.60 -3.18
CA LYS A 113 50.21 23.54 -2.17
C LYS A 113 51.17 22.87 -1.19
N ALA A 114 50.85 21.66 -0.71
CA ALA A 114 51.64 20.99 0.33
C ALA A 114 51.67 19.46 0.17
N LYS A 115 52.60 18.97 -0.66
CA LYS A 115 52.67 17.55 -1.09
C LYS A 115 52.93 16.57 0.06
N ASP A 116 53.96 16.81 0.87
CA ASP A 116 54.41 15.82 1.87
C ASP A 116 53.40 15.62 3.01
N VAL A 117 52.84 16.71 3.53
CA VAL A 117 51.81 16.66 4.57
C VAL A 117 50.52 16.00 4.06
N THR A 118 50.12 16.28 2.82
CA THR A 118 48.90 15.73 2.22
C THR A 118 49.02 14.22 1.99
N LYS A 119 50.15 13.74 1.45
CA LYS A 119 50.41 12.29 1.30
C LYS A 119 50.36 11.57 2.64
N ARG A 120 51.04 12.12 3.64
CA ARG A 120 51.12 11.49 4.96
C ARG A 120 49.76 11.47 5.64
N ARG A 121 48.95 12.53 5.49
CA ARG A 121 47.56 12.55 5.98
C ARG A 121 46.72 11.45 5.34
N ILE A 122 46.69 11.37 4.01
CA ILE A 122 45.91 10.35 3.28
C ILE A 122 46.32 8.94 3.72
N TYR A 123 47.62 8.69 3.86
CA TYR A 123 48.12 7.38 4.33
C TYR A 123 47.62 7.02 5.74
N LEU A 124 47.67 7.97 6.68
CA LEU A 124 47.20 7.76 8.04
C LEU A 124 45.67 7.60 8.11
N GLU A 125 44.92 8.35 7.30
CA GLU A 125 43.46 8.21 7.19
C GLU A 125 43.07 6.84 6.64
N MET A 126 43.72 6.38 5.56
CA MET A 126 43.51 5.06 4.98
C MET A 126 43.85 3.94 5.97
N LEU A 127 44.97 4.08 6.70
CA LEU A 127 45.32 3.13 7.75
C LEU A 127 44.26 3.09 8.85
N LYS A 128 43.78 4.25 9.32
CA LYS A 128 42.72 4.31 10.34
C LYS A 128 41.43 3.63 9.89
N GLU A 129 41.08 3.71 8.60
CA GLU A 129 39.86 3.09 8.07
C GLU A 129 40.02 1.59 7.81
N LEU A 130 41.20 1.15 7.37
CA LEU A 130 41.49 -0.26 7.06
C LEU A 130 41.86 -1.08 8.29
N PHE A 131 42.54 -0.50 9.28
CA PHE A 131 42.99 -1.24 10.48
C PHE A 131 41.86 -1.97 11.21
N PRO A 132 40.66 -1.39 11.40
CA PRO A 132 39.54 -2.08 12.03
C PRO A 132 38.91 -3.19 11.17
N LYS A 133 39.07 -3.10 9.84
CA LYS A 133 38.55 -4.09 8.86
C LYS A 133 39.51 -5.26 8.70
N LEU A 134 40.79 -5.05 8.97
CA LEU A 134 41.79 -6.11 9.09
C LEU A 134 41.48 -6.90 10.37
N GLY A 135 41.18 -8.18 10.23
CA GLY A 135 40.85 -9.06 11.36
C GLY A 135 42.02 -9.26 12.34
N GLN A 136 42.02 -10.37 13.08
CA GLN A 136 43.08 -10.63 14.06
C GLN A 136 44.47 -10.59 13.40
N LYS A 137 45.27 -9.58 13.77
CA LYS A 137 46.63 -9.38 13.30
C LYS A 137 47.59 -10.03 14.29
N TYR A 138 48.19 -11.15 13.88
CA TYR A 138 49.26 -11.79 14.64
C TYR A 138 50.60 -11.14 14.25
N ILE A 139 51.24 -10.47 15.19
CA ILE A 139 52.58 -9.89 15.01
C ILE A 139 53.54 -10.84 15.69
N ILE A 140 54.35 -11.56 14.91
CA ILE A 140 55.35 -12.51 15.40
C ILE A 140 56.72 -11.88 15.19
N ASP A 141 57.55 -11.89 16.23
CA ASP A 141 58.92 -11.38 16.17
C ASP A 141 59.81 -12.37 15.39
N SER A 142 60.66 -11.83 14.51
CA SER A 142 61.59 -12.58 13.64
C SER A 142 62.58 -13.45 14.43
N ASP A 143 62.85 -13.12 15.69
CA ASP A 143 63.75 -13.88 16.56
C ASP A 143 63.08 -15.06 17.28
N GLN A 144 61.74 -15.17 17.24
CA GLN A 144 61.00 -16.30 17.83
C GLN A 144 60.73 -17.41 16.82
N LYS A 145 61.59 -18.44 16.81
CA LYS A 145 61.47 -19.63 15.94
C LYS A 145 60.41 -20.65 16.37
N ASN A 146 59.74 -20.47 17.51
CA ASN A 146 58.83 -21.46 18.07
C ASN A 146 57.46 -20.84 18.41
N VAL A 147 56.61 -20.72 17.40
CA VAL A 147 55.18 -20.44 17.60
C VAL A 147 54.50 -21.74 17.99
N LEU A 148 54.12 -21.86 19.28
CA LEU A 148 53.17 -22.88 19.72
C LEU A 148 51.91 -22.77 18.85
N PRO A 149 51.31 -23.89 18.38
CA PRO A 149 50.08 -23.83 17.61
C PRO A 149 48.99 -23.23 18.51
N PHE A 150 48.64 -21.97 18.27
CA PHE A 150 47.49 -21.34 18.93
C PHE A 150 46.22 -21.98 18.34
N LEU A 151 45.86 -23.13 18.89
CA LEU A 151 44.63 -23.83 18.60
C LEU A 151 43.46 -23.02 19.17
N ASN A 152 42.75 -22.31 18.29
CA ASN A 152 41.35 -21.85 18.41
C ASN A 152 40.72 -21.82 19.81
N ILE A 153 41.13 -20.89 20.67
CA ILE A 153 40.35 -20.47 21.84
C ILE A 153 39.81 -19.07 21.56
N GLY A 154 38.60 -19.01 20.97
CA GLY A 154 37.94 -17.74 20.70
C GLY A 154 36.90 -17.70 19.58
N LYS A 155 36.54 -18.83 18.96
CA LYS A 155 35.28 -18.92 18.19
C LYS A 155 34.27 -19.70 19.00
N GLU A 156 33.54 -19.01 19.87
CA GLU A 156 32.23 -19.47 20.32
C GLU A 156 31.28 -19.45 19.11
N SER A 157 31.38 -20.51 18.31
CA SER A 157 30.29 -20.93 17.42
C SER A 157 29.40 -21.79 18.30
N GLY A 158 28.59 -21.14 19.14
CA GLY A 158 27.53 -21.82 19.87
C GLY A 158 26.61 -22.51 18.87
N VAL A 159 26.75 -23.83 18.78
CA VAL A 159 25.80 -24.69 18.08
C VAL A 159 24.47 -24.52 18.81
N VAL A 160 23.55 -23.78 18.20
CA VAL A 160 22.14 -23.79 18.60
C VAL A 160 21.63 -25.21 18.28
N LYS A 161 21.39 -25.98 19.33
CA LYS A 161 20.52 -27.16 19.28
C LYS A 161 19.09 -26.71 19.50
#